data_AF-A0AAD2FN34-F1
#
_entry.id   AF-A0AAD2FN34-F1
#
_cell.length_a   1.000
_cell.length_b   1.000
_cell.length_c   1.000
_cell.angle_alpha   90.00
_cell.angle_beta   90.00
_cell.angle_gamma   90.00
#
_symmetry.space_group_name_H-M   'P 1'
#
loop_
_entity.id
_entity.type
_entity.pdbx_description
1 polymer ?
#
loop_
_entity_poly.entity_id
_entity_poly.type
_entity_poly.pdbx_seq_one_letter_code
_entity_poly.pdbx_strand_id
1 'polypeptide(L)'
;MEALHHHQSAIDCNNMGLAHWNSGEGLGAIEFLFTAYRHCLKSFSFLVGSDNGEARKANFSVNEAMESCLKAVGEKQELANNVFHTGIRVPSSPEVRSNPSDANKTMVLYAVVFNLAVAHHLVAKWGNIEMPSAMQENFQRTAIEFYQMGLQMQQEISSCGMYTIAILNNLAHLYSTLGDAEKSAFYFSEMLSRIAALEEAIVGEYDAHASKLQQIASSAAAAA
;
A
#
# COMPACT_ATOMS: atom_id res chain seq x y z
N MET A 1 18.83 -2.09 -19.72
CA MET A 1 17.83 -3.12 -20.10
C MET A 1 17.35 -3.93 -18.89
N GLU A 2 18.24 -4.39 -18.01
CA GLU A 2 17.87 -5.25 -16.87
C GLU A 2 16.97 -4.56 -15.82
N ALA A 3 17.28 -3.32 -15.40
CA ALA A 3 16.43 -2.57 -14.47
C ALA A 3 15.02 -2.26 -15.02
N LEU A 4 14.91 -2.09 -16.34
CA LEU A 4 13.64 -1.90 -17.04
C LEU A 4 12.80 -3.17 -17.04
N HIS A 5 13.45 -4.31 -17.31
CA HIS A 5 12.80 -5.62 -17.23
C HIS A 5 12.25 -5.88 -15.83
N HIS A 6 13.05 -5.60 -14.78
CA HIS A 6 12.58 -5.74 -13.41
C HIS A 6 11.45 -4.77 -13.03
N HIS A 7 11.46 -3.54 -13.53
CA HIS A 7 10.33 -2.62 -13.33
C HIS A 7 9.05 -3.22 -13.91
N GLN A 8 9.14 -3.76 -15.12
CA GLN A 8 8.00 -4.36 -15.80
C GLN A 8 7.47 -5.57 -15.03
N SER A 9 8.36 -6.47 -14.63
CA SER A 9 8.00 -7.64 -13.82
C SER A 9 7.34 -7.27 -12.50
N ALA A 10 7.78 -6.18 -11.85
CA ALA A 10 7.14 -5.71 -10.62
C ALA A 10 5.66 -5.36 -10.84
N ILE A 11 5.36 -4.64 -11.92
CA ILE A 11 3.98 -4.26 -12.29
C ILE A 11 3.13 -5.49 -12.58
N ASP A 12 3.66 -6.41 -13.39
CA ASP A 12 2.91 -7.59 -13.83
C ASP A 12 2.63 -8.53 -12.65
N CYS A 13 3.63 -8.79 -11.81
CA CYS A 13 3.46 -9.60 -10.60
C CYS A 13 2.50 -8.95 -9.59
N ASN A 14 2.55 -7.62 -9.41
CA ASN A 14 1.61 -6.92 -8.52
C ASN A 14 0.17 -7.13 -8.97
N ASN A 15 -0.08 -6.95 -10.27
CA ASN A 15 -1.41 -7.09 -10.84
C ASN A 15 -1.89 -8.55 -10.85
N MET A 16 -0.99 -9.53 -11.01
CA MET A 16 -1.31 -10.94 -10.83
C MET A 16 -1.68 -11.26 -9.38
N GLY A 17 -0.91 -10.76 -8.40
CA GLY A 17 -1.23 -10.95 -6.99
C GLY A 17 -2.61 -10.38 -6.63
N LEU A 18 -2.95 -9.22 -7.18
CA LEU A 18 -4.30 -8.65 -7.04
C LEU A 18 -5.38 -9.49 -7.75
N ALA A 19 -5.07 -10.19 -8.84
CA ALA A 19 -6.03 -11.08 -9.49
C ALA A 19 -6.31 -12.32 -8.63
N HIS A 20 -5.26 -12.97 -8.11
CA HIS A 20 -5.38 -14.09 -7.16
C HIS A 20 -6.13 -13.68 -5.90
N TRP A 21 -5.84 -12.50 -5.37
CA TRP A 21 -6.61 -11.91 -4.29
C TRP A 21 -8.11 -11.86 -4.58
N ASN A 22 -8.49 -11.34 -5.76
CA ASN A 22 -9.89 -11.14 -6.13
C ASN A 22 -10.59 -12.46 -6.42
N SER A 23 -9.86 -13.52 -6.79
CA SER A 23 -10.38 -14.89 -6.82
C SER A 23 -10.40 -15.53 -5.42
N GLY A 24 -9.84 -14.85 -4.41
CA GLY A 24 -9.76 -15.21 -3.00
C GLY A 24 -8.51 -16.01 -2.62
N GLU A 25 -7.61 -16.28 -3.57
CA GLU A 25 -6.43 -17.13 -3.40
C GLU A 25 -5.35 -16.35 -2.65
N GLY A 26 -5.59 -16.07 -1.36
CA GLY A 26 -4.78 -15.15 -0.56
C GLY A 26 -3.29 -15.53 -0.48
N LEU A 27 -2.98 -16.83 -0.44
CA LEU A 27 -1.58 -17.30 -0.44
C LEU A 27 -0.91 -17.08 -1.80
N GLY A 28 -1.58 -17.43 -2.90
CA GLY A 28 -1.10 -17.13 -4.25
C GLY A 28 -0.91 -15.63 -4.45
N ALA A 29 -1.82 -14.81 -3.89
CA ALA A 29 -1.67 -13.36 -3.89
C ALA A 29 -0.36 -12.91 -3.21
N ILE A 30 -0.05 -13.43 -2.02
CA ILE A 30 1.19 -13.11 -1.29
C ILE A 30 2.44 -13.48 -2.09
N GLU A 31 2.46 -14.66 -2.73
CA GLU A 31 3.61 -15.10 -3.53
C GLU A 31 3.90 -14.14 -4.70
N PHE A 32 2.86 -13.76 -5.45
CA PHE A 32 2.98 -12.82 -6.56
C PHE A 32 3.36 -11.41 -6.08
N LEU A 33 2.75 -10.91 -5.01
CA LEU A 33 3.07 -9.60 -4.44
C LEU A 33 4.49 -9.53 -3.88
N PHE A 34 4.97 -10.62 -3.26
CA PHE A 34 6.36 -10.70 -2.80
C PHE A 34 7.35 -10.76 -3.96
N THR A 35 6.99 -11.46 -5.02
CA THR A 35 7.79 -11.47 -6.27
C THR A 35 7.83 -10.09 -6.91
N ALA A 36 6.71 -9.35 -6.89
CA ALA A 36 6.66 -7.95 -7.29
C ALA A 36 7.62 -7.08 -6.46
N TYR A 37 7.64 -7.26 -5.14
CA TYR A 37 8.51 -6.53 -4.23
C TYR A 37 10.00 -6.78 -4.52
N ARG A 38 10.39 -8.05 -4.74
CA ARG A 38 11.76 -8.40 -5.16
C ARG A 38 12.14 -7.74 -6.48
N HIS A 39 11.21 -7.68 -7.43
CA HIS A 39 11.43 -7.00 -8.70
C HIS A 39 11.54 -5.48 -8.55
N CYS A 40 10.77 -4.84 -7.65
CA CYS A 40 10.98 -3.45 -7.29
C CYS A 40 12.43 -3.24 -6.82
N LEU A 41 12.88 -3.98 -5.80
CA LEU A 41 14.23 -3.82 -5.25
C LEU A 41 15.34 -3.95 -6.31
N LYS A 42 15.18 -4.88 -7.25
CA LYS A 42 16.11 -5.04 -8.38
C LYS A 42 16.01 -3.93 -9.43
N SER A 43 14.82 -3.37 -9.65
CA SER A 43 14.60 -2.23 -10.55
C SER A 43 15.23 -0.95 -10.00
N PHE A 44 15.22 -0.78 -8.68
CA PHE A 44 15.86 0.32 -7.94
C PHE A 44 17.38 0.15 -7.79
N SER A 45 18.10 -0.43 -8.75
CA SER A 45 19.51 -0.81 -8.62
C SER A 45 20.53 0.34 -8.39
N PHE A 46 20.12 1.46 -7.80
CA PHE A 46 20.97 2.58 -7.35
C PHE A 46 20.58 3.18 -5.97
N LEU A 47 19.49 2.76 -5.31
CA LEU A 47 19.17 3.21 -3.94
C LEU A 47 19.68 2.26 -2.84
N VAL A 48 20.11 1.05 -3.23
CA VAL A 48 20.84 0.08 -2.38
C VAL A 48 22.30 -0.02 -2.84
N GLY A 49 22.87 1.11 -3.26
CA GLY A 49 24.28 1.27 -3.63
C GLY A 49 25.13 1.83 -2.50
N SER A 50 24.84 1.50 -1.24
CA SER A 50 25.79 1.41 -0.13
C SER A 50 25.03 1.10 1.17
N ASP A 51 25.11 -0.17 1.59
CA ASP A 51 25.22 -0.59 2.99
C ASP A 51 24.37 0.10 4.08
N ASN A 52 23.06 0.26 3.88
CA ASN A 52 22.15 0.49 5.02
C ASN A 52 21.68 -0.86 5.59
N GLY A 53 22.46 -1.36 6.56
CA GLY A 53 22.23 -2.63 7.26
C GLY A 53 20.82 -2.81 7.84
N GLU A 54 20.06 -1.73 8.06
CA GLU A 54 18.68 -1.75 8.52
C GLU A 54 17.68 -2.23 7.46
N ALA A 55 17.84 -1.80 6.20
CA ALA A 55 17.02 -2.30 5.08
C ALA A 55 17.31 -3.78 4.79
N ARG A 56 18.55 -4.23 5.02
CA ARG A 56 18.94 -5.64 4.96
C ARG A 56 18.32 -6.45 6.10
N LYS A 57 18.25 -5.88 7.30
CA LYS A 57 17.63 -6.48 8.50
C LYS A 57 16.11 -6.62 8.34
N ALA A 58 15.45 -5.60 7.81
CA ALA A 58 14.03 -5.65 7.45
C ALA A 58 13.75 -6.70 6.35
N ASN A 59 14.59 -6.75 5.30
CA ASN A 59 14.49 -7.77 4.26
C ASN A 59 14.78 -9.20 4.76
N PHE A 60 15.66 -9.38 5.75
CA PHE A 60 15.96 -10.67 6.37
C PHE A 60 14.81 -11.17 7.25
N SER A 61 14.23 -10.28 8.07
CA SER A 61 13.05 -10.54 8.91
C SER A 61 11.84 -11.01 8.11
N VAL A 62 11.58 -10.38 6.96
CA VAL A 62 10.47 -10.75 6.06
C VAL A 62 10.69 -12.12 5.39
N ASN A 63 11.94 -12.50 5.08
CA ASN A 63 12.26 -13.79 4.47
C ASN A 63 12.14 -14.98 5.46
N GLU A 64 12.56 -14.81 6.72
CA GLU A 64 12.42 -15.85 7.75
C GLU A 64 10.95 -16.07 8.16
N ALA A 65 10.17 -14.99 8.24
CA ALA A 65 8.71 -15.06 8.46
C ALA A 65 7.99 -15.79 7.32
N MET A 66 8.48 -15.65 6.08
CA MET A 66 7.94 -16.29 4.88
C MET A 66 8.24 -17.80 4.81
N GLU A 67 9.46 -18.23 5.12
CA GLU A 67 9.84 -19.66 5.05
C GLU A 67 9.09 -20.51 6.09
N SER A 68 8.71 -19.89 7.20
CA SER A 68 7.83 -20.48 8.22
C SER A 68 6.37 -20.54 7.79
N CYS A 69 5.87 -19.55 7.02
CA CYS A 69 4.50 -19.56 6.49
C CYS A 69 4.33 -20.55 5.32
N LEU A 70 5.29 -20.61 4.40
CA LEU A 70 5.24 -21.51 3.22
C LEU A 70 5.29 -23.00 3.59
N LYS A 71 5.88 -23.35 4.73
CA LYS A 71 5.93 -24.74 5.23
C LYS A 71 4.61 -25.23 5.83
N ALA A 72 3.63 -24.36 6.05
CA ALA A 72 2.59 -24.62 7.04
C ALA A 72 1.13 -24.44 6.55
N VAL A 73 0.84 -24.12 5.28
CA VAL A 73 -0.54 -23.79 4.88
C VAL A 73 -1.03 -24.54 3.63
N GLY A 74 -2.23 -25.13 3.76
CA GLY A 74 -3.07 -25.67 2.69
C GLY A 74 -4.28 -24.78 2.35
N GLU A 75 -4.87 -24.99 1.17
CA GLU A 75 -5.86 -24.12 0.51
C GLU A 75 -7.26 -24.12 1.16
N LYS A 76 -7.85 -22.92 1.38
CA LYS A 76 -9.24 -22.54 0.98
C LYS A 76 -9.70 -21.12 1.41
N GLN A 77 -10.61 -20.58 0.59
CA GLN A 77 -11.24 -19.24 0.53
C GLN A 77 -12.52 -19.02 1.37
N GLU A 78 -12.69 -17.79 1.87
CA GLU A 78 -13.89 -16.94 1.62
C GLU A 78 -13.56 -15.47 1.98
N LEU A 79 -13.69 -14.51 1.05
CA LEU A 79 -13.41 -13.08 1.30
C LEU A 79 -14.74 -12.29 1.29
N ALA A 80 -15.19 -11.83 2.45
CA ALA A 80 -16.46 -11.10 2.59
C ALA A 80 -16.30 -9.58 2.41
N ASN A 81 -17.27 -8.98 1.69
CA ASN A 81 -17.39 -7.56 1.40
C ASN A 81 -17.36 -6.66 2.66
N ASN A 82 -16.42 -5.70 2.71
CA ASN A 82 -16.58 -4.34 3.27
C ASN A 82 -15.39 -3.46 2.84
N VAL A 83 -15.42 -2.14 3.08
CA VAL A 83 -14.42 -1.18 2.55
C VAL A 83 -13.06 -1.33 3.24
N PHE A 84 -12.26 -2.33 2.86
CA PHE A 84 -10.88 -2.57 3.34
C PHE A 84 -10.02 -3.42 2.37
N HIS A 85 -10.48 -3.74 1.15
CA HIS A 85 -9.91 -4.86 0.36
C HIS A 85 -9.38 -4.52 -1.03
N THR A 86 -9.37 -3.25 -1.43
CA THR A 86 -8.99 -2.91 -2.80
C THR A 86 -7.49 -2.65 -2.89
N GLY A 87 -6.75 -3.68 -3.30
CA GLY A 87 -5.36 -3.49 -3.68
C GLY A 87 -5.22 -2.53 -4.87
N ILE A 88 -4.08 -1.85 -4.94
CA ILE A 88 -3.73 -0.88 -5.96
C ILE A 88 -3.29 -1.63 -7.21
N ARG A 89 -4.10 -1.51 -8.27
CA ARG A 89 -3.70 -1.92 -9.61
C ARG A 89 -2.76 -0.87 -10.20
N VAL A 90 -1.60 -1.29 -10.67
CA VAL A 90 -0.70 -0.40 -11.40
C VAL A 90 -1.06 -0.43 -12.89
N PRO A 91 -1.38 0.73 -13.52
CA PRO A 91 -1.69 0.79 -14.94
C PRO A 91 -0.50 0.34 -15.79
N SER A 92 -0.76 -0.54 -16.75
CA SER A 92 0.25 -1.06 -17.68
C SER A 92 0.34 -0.23 -18.96
N SER A 93 0.52 1.09 -18.85
CA SER A 93 0.65 1.96 -20.04
C SER A 93 2.06 1.91 -20.62
N PRO A 94 2.24 2.01 -21.96
CA PRO A 94 3.57 2.01 -22.59
C PRO A 94 4.54 3.02 -21.97
N GLU A 95 4.04 4.20 -21.57
CA GLU A 95 4.78 5.27 -20.91
C GLU A 95 5.38 4.83 -19.56
N VAL A 96 4.60 4.11 -18.74
CA VAL A 96 5.07 3.54 -17.47
C VAL A 96 6.09 2.41 -17.72
N ARG A 97 5.95 1.67 -18.83
CA ARG A 97 6.75 0.47 -19.14
C ARG A 97 8.10 0.76 -19.79
N SER A 98 8.21 1.77 -20.67
CA SER A 98 9.37 1.90 -21.58
C SER A 98 10.56 2.65 -20.99
N ASN A 99 10.33 3.56 -20.04
CA ASN A 99 11.40 4.27 -19.32
C ASN A 99 10.86 4.88 -18.01
N PRO A 100 10.80 4.12 -16.90
CA PRO A 100 10.17 4.59 -15.68
C PRO A 100 11.03 5.64 -14.97
N SER A 101 10.44 6.80 -14.70
CA SER A 101 11.02 7.80 -13.81
C SER A 101 11.16 7.25 -12.39
N ASP A 102 12.00 7.87 -11.56
CA ASP A 102 12.11 7.44 -10.16
C ASP A 102 10.79 7.61 -9.40
N ALA A 103 10.01 8.65 -9.74
CA ALA A 103 8.65 8.80 -9.23
C ALA A 103 7.74 7.61 -9.58
N ASN A 104 7.81 7.10 -10.82
CA ASN A 104 7.04 5.93 -11.24
C ASN A 104 7.49 4.67 -10.50
N LYS A 105 8.80 4.48 -10.28
CA LYS A 105 9.30 3.35 -9.49
C LYS A 105 8.83 3.42 -8.03
N THR A 106 8.90 4.60 -7.39
CA THR A 106 8.46 4.81 -6.00
C THR A 106 6.97 4.55 -5.85
N MET A 107 6.15 5.00 -6.81
CA MET A 107 4.73 4.68 -6.84
C MET A 107 4.47 3.16 -6.98
N VAL A 108 5.22 2.46 -7.82
CA VAL A 108 5.08 0.99 -7.95
C VAL A 108 5.48 0.27 -6.66
N LEU A 109 6.56 0.69 -6.00
CA LEU A 109 6.94 0.13 -4.70
C LEU A 109 5.87 0.38 -3.64
N TYR A 110 5.31 1.59 -3.61
CA TYR A 110 4.23 1.95 -2.69
C TYR A 110 3.01 1.05 -2.90
N ALA A 111 2.58 0.85 -4.15
CA ALA A 111 1.47 -0.02 -4.49
C ALA A 111 1.72 -1.47 -4.03
N VAL A 112 2.94 -1.98 -4.27
CA VAL A 112 3.32 -3.34 -3.87
C VAL A 112 3.33 -3.50 -2.35
N VAL A 113 3.94 -2.56 -1.62
CA VAL A 113 4.01 -2.59 -0.14
C VAL A 113 2.61 -2.52 0.45
N PHE A 114 1.76 -1.63 -0.05
CA PHE A 114 0.38 -1.52 0.38
C PHE A 114 -0.37 -2.84 0.13
N ASN A 115 -0.31 -3.39 -1.08
CA ASN A 115 -1.01 -4.62 -1.43
C ASN A 115 -0.55 -5.80 -0.58
N LEU A 116 0.75 -5.88 -0.28
CA LEU A 116 1.31 -6.92 0.59
C LEU A 116 0.79 -6.77 2.02
N ALA A 117 0.74 -5.54 2.57
CA ALA A 117 0.16 -5.28 3.89
C ALA A 117 -1.30 -5.72 3.98
N VAL A 118 -2.10 -5.38 2.97
CA VAL A 118 -3.51 -5.77 2.92
C VAL A 118 -3.61 -7.29 2.82
N ALA A 119 -2.73 -7.99 2.09
CA ALA A 119 -2.78 -9.44 1.91
C ALA A 119 -2.56 -10.19 3.20
N HIS A 120 -1.51 -9.81 3.94
CA HIS A 120 -1.23 -10.37 5.25
C HIS A 120 -2.36 -10.07 6.25
N HIS A 121 -2.91 -8.84 6.25
CA HIS A 121 -4.02 -8.49 7.14
C HIS A 121 -5.24 -9.39 6.88
N LEU A 122 -5.61 -9.60 5.62
CA LEU A 122 -6.80 -10.39 5.31
C LEU A 122 -6.61 -11.88 5.50
N VAL A 123 -5.43 -12.41 5.19
CA VAL A 123 -5.10 -13.79 5.55
C VAL A 123 -5.18 -13.96 7.06
N ALA A 124 -4.68 -13.02 7.87
CA ALA A 124 -4.88 -13.08 9.31
C ALA A 124 -6.35 -13.05 9.72
N LYS A 125 -7.16 -12.19 9.09
CA LYS A 125 -8.55 -11.96 9.49
C LYS A 125 -9.50 -13.08 9.04
N TRP A 126 -9.25 -13.66 7.87
CA TRP A 126 -10.16 -14.56 7.17
C TRP A 126 -9.51 -15.84 6.66
N GLY A 127 -8.25 -16.08 7.03
CA GLY A 127 -7.68 -17.41 6.92
C GLY A 127 -8.60 -18.42 7.60
N ASN A 128 -8.58 -19.66 7.10
CA ASN A 128 -9.42 -20.75 7.59
C ASN A 128 -9.42 -20.78 9.14
N ILE A 129 -10.58 -21.11 9.74
CA ILE A 129 -10.81 -21.20 11.19
C ILE A 129 -9.77 -22.13 11.87
N GLU A 130 -9.21 -23.09 11.13
CA GLU A 130 -8.15 -23.99 11.60
C GLU A 130 -6.74 -23.36 11.65
N MET A 131 -6.55 -22.12 11.19
CA MET A 131 -5.26 -21.46 11.19
C MET A 131 -4.77 -21.23 12.63
N PRO A 132 -3.58 -21.73 13.01
CA PRO A 132 -3.07 -21.59 14.37
C PRO A 132 -2.94 -20.13 14.79
N SER A 133 -3.26 -19.81 16.06
CA SER A 133 -3.22 -18.43 16.57
C SER A 133 -1.85 -17.76 16.42
N ALA A 134 -0.76 -18.52 16.58
CA ALA A 134 0.60 -18.01 16.38
C ALA A 134 0.85 -17.59 14.92
N MET A 135 0.27 -18.31 13.95
CA MET A 135 0.37 -17.97 12.54
C MET A 135 -0.49 -16.73 12.23
N GLN A 136 -1.69 -16.65 12.80
CA GLN A 136 -2.55 -15.47 12.68
C GLN A 136 -1.86 -14.21 13.21
N GLU A 137 -1.23 -14.30 14.39
CA GLU A 137 -0.47 -13.20 14.98
C GLU A 137 0.73 -12.81 14.11
N ASN A 138 1.43 -13.78 13.52
CA ASN A 138 2.52 -13.50 12.59
C ASN A 138 2.03 -12.69 11.37
N PHE A 139 0.93 -13.11 10.74
CA PHE A 139 0.33 -12.37 9.62
C PHE A 139 -0.11 -10.95 10.04
N GLN A 140 -0.65 -10.77 11.25
CA GLN A 140 -1.01 -9.43 11.77
C GLN A 140 0.23 -8.54 11.94
N ARG A 141 1.32 -9.08 12.52
CA ARG A 141 2.57 -8.35 12.72
C ARG A 141 3.22 -7.98 11.38
N THR A 142 3.29 -8.90 10.43
CA THR A 142 3.81 -8.62 9.08
C THR A 142 2.97 -7.54 8.36
N ALA A 143 1.64 -7.58 8.49
CA ALA A 143 0.79 -6.54 7.92
C ALA A 143 1.10 -5.15 8.54
N ILE A 144 1.28 -5.08 9.86
CA ILE A 144 1.68 -3.84 10.54
C ILE A 144 3.01 -3.30 10.00
N GLU A 145 4.02 -4.16 9.84
CA GLU A 145 5.34 -3.77 9.32
C GLU A 145 5.23 -3.13 7.93
N PHE A 146 4.49 -3.76 7.01
CA PHE A 146 4.31 -3.20 5.67
C PHE A 146 3.47 -1.93 5.66
N TYR A 147 2.42 -1.82 6.49
CA TYR A 147 1.67 -0.59 6.62
C TYR A 147 2.55 0.56 7.16
N GLN A 148 3.39 0.30 8.16
CA GLN A 148 4.34 1.28 8.68
C GLN A 148 5.37 1.70 7.62
N MET A 149 5.87 0.75 6.83
CA MET A 149 6.74 1.05 5.68
C MET A 149 6.03 1.96 4.67
N GLY A 150 4.76 1.68 4.35
CA GLY A 150 3.95 2.53 3.47
C GLY A 150 3.77 3.96 4.00
N LEU A 151 3.58 4.15 5.31
CA LEU A 151 3.52 5.49 5.92
C LEU A 151 4.84 6.25 5.79
N GLN A 152 5.98 5.58 5.96
CA GLN A 152 7.29 6.22 5.79
C GLN A 152 7.50 6.70 4.36
N MET A 153 7.11 5.90 3.37
CA MET A 153 7.20 6.26 1.94
C MET A 153 6.28 7.42 1.55
N GLN A 154 5.19 7.64 2.28
CA GLN A 154 4.22 8.68 1.94
C GLN A 154 4.76 10.10 2.16
N GLN A 155 5.76 10.28 3.02
CA GLN A 155 6.44 11.59 3.16
C GLN A 155 7.09 12.05 1.85
N GLU A 156 7.36 11.14 0.93
CA GLU A 156 8.00 11.40 -0.36
C GLU A 156 7.00 11.54 -1.53
N ILE A 157 5.72 11.20 -1.33
CA ILE A 157 4.67 11.23 -2.36
C ILE A 157 3.53 12.14 -1.93
N SER A 158 3.60 13.41 -2.34
CA SER A 158 2.68 14.49 -1.96
C SER A 158 1.22 14.31 -2.44
N SER A 159 0.93 13.35 -3.32
CA SER A 159 -0.39 13.16 -3.94
C SER A 159 -1.22 11.98 -3.43
N CYS A 160 -0.73 11.20 -2.46
CA CYS A 160 -1.34 9.92 -2.05
C CYS A 160 -2.21 9.95 -0.77
N GLY A 161 -2.86 11.08 -0.46
CA GLY A 161 -3.59 11.27 0.82
C GLY A 161 -4.63 10.20 1.15
N MET A 162 -5.35 9.68 0.15
CA MET A 162 -6.36 8.63 0.36
C MET A 162 -5.77 7.31 0.84
N TYR A 163 -4.58 6.94 0.36
CA TYR A 163 -3.94 5.69 0.76
C TYR A 163 -3.33 5.80 2.16
N THR A 164 -2.82 6.98 2.54
CA THR A 164 -2.44 7.25 3.93
C THR A 164 -3.60 6.99 4.87
N ILE A 165 -4.79 7.50 4.54
CA ILE A 165 -6.00 7.29 5.33
C ILE A 165 -6.34 5.79 5.43
N ALA A 166 -6.27 5.06 4.32
CA ALA A 166 -6.50 3.61 4.32
C ALA A 166 -5.48 2.86 5.20
N ILE A 167 -4.19 3.21 5.12
CA ILE A 167 -3.13 2.61 5.93
C ILE A 167 -3.38 2.88 7.43
N LEU A 168 -3.68 4.12 7.80
CA LEU A 168 -3.95 4.50 9.19
C LEU A 168 -5.17 3.75 9.76
N ASN A 169 -6.25 3.65 8.98
CA ASN A 169 -7.43 2.88 9.34
C ASN A 169 -7.11 1.40 9.59
N ASN A 170 -6.31 0.80 8.70
CA ASN A 170 -5.91 -0.61 8.80
C ASN A 170 -5.00 -0.87 9.99
N LEU A 171 -4.06 0.03 10.28
CA LEU A 171 -3.22 -0.05 11.48
C LEU A 171 -4.06 0.04 12.76
N ALA A 172 -5.01 0.98 12.82
CA ALA A 172 -5.89 1.12 13.97
C ALA A 172 -6.68 -0.17 14.24
N HIS A 173 -7.27 -0.76 13.20
CA HIS A 173 -7.98 -2.02 13.29
C HIS A 173 -7.07 -3.19 13.74
N LEU A 174 -5.85 -3.28 13.21
CA LEU A 174 -4.89 -4.32 13.58
C LEU A 174 -4.48 -4.22 15.06
N TYR A 175 -4.15 -3.02 15.54
CA TYR A 175 -3.82 -2.82 16.94
C TYR A 175 -5.02 -3.06 17.87
N SER A 176 -6.24 -2.71 17.44
CA SER A 176 -7.45 -3.08 18.17
C SER A 176 -7.62 -4.59 18.28
N THR A 177 -7.31 -5.34 17.21
CA THR A 177 -7.41 -6.81 17.19
C THR A 177 -6.37 -7.46 18.10
N LEU A 178 -5.18 -6.86 18.18
CA LEU A 178 -4.09 -7.27 19.08
C LEU A 178 -4.27 -6.83 20.54
N GLY A 179 -5.35 -6.09 20.86
CA GLY A 179 -5.64 -5.60 22.21
C GLY A 179 -4.85 -4.33 22.62
N ASP A 180 -4.13 -3.69 21.70
CA ASP A 180 -3.41 -2.44 21.93
C ASP A 180 -4.32 -1.24 21.64
N ALA A 181 -5.19 -0.93 22.61
CA ALA A 181 -6.18 0.14 22.49
C ALA A 181 -5.55 1.53 22.36
N GLU A 182 -4.39 1.76 22.97
CA GLU A 182 -3.68 3.03 22.91
C GLU A 182 -3.20 3.33 21.49
N LYS A 183 -2.52 2.38 20.84
CA LYS A 183 -2.10 2.56 19.44
C LYS A 183 -3.27 2.61 18.49
N SER A 184 -4.32 1.81 18.72
CA SER A 184 -5.55 1.88 17.92
C SER A 184 -6.13 3.30 17.93
N ALA A 185 -6.30 3.88 19.12
CA ALA A 185 -6.81 5.24 19.28
C ALA A 185 -5.89 6.29 18.63
N PHE A 186 -4.57 6.13 18.78
CA PHE A 186 -3.58 7.00 18.12
C PHE A 186 -3.76 7.02 16.60
N TYR A 187 -3.83 5.85 15.95
CA TYR A 187 -3.94 5.78 14.49
C TYR A 187 -5.31 6.26 13.97
N PHE A 188 -6.40 6.02 14.70
CA PHE A 188 -7.69 6.61 14.36
C PHE A 188 -7.68 8.14 14.47
N SER A 189 -7.03 8.68 15.51
CA SER A 189 -6.92 10.13 15.68
C SER A 189 -6.09 10.76 14.57
N GLU A 190 -4.97 10.14 14.21
CA GLU A 190 -4.14 10.58 13.09
C GLU A 190 -4.91 10.53 11.76
N MET A 191 -5.69 9.46 11.52
CA MET A 191 -6.53 9.35 10.33
C MET A 191 -7.54 10.50 10.23
N LEU A 192 -8.25 10.80 11.33
CA LEU A 192 -9.22 11.90 11.38
C LEU A 192 -8.55 13.26 11.13
N SER A 193 -7.35 13.47 11.68
CA SER A 193 -6.55 14.67 11.41
C SER A 193 -6.22 14.83 9.92
N ARG A 194 -5.86 13.74 9.23
CA ARG A 194 -5.61 13.77 7.78
C ARG A 194 -6.88 14.05 6.97
N ILE A 195 -8.02 13.50 7.36
CA ILE A 195 -9.30 13.78 6.71
C ILE A 195 -9.65 15.26 6.86
N ALA A 196 -9.55 15.81 8.07
CA ALA A 196 -9.83 17.23 8.32
C ALA A 196 -8.94 18.16 7.47
N ALA A 197 -7.63 17.86 7.39
CA ALA A 197 -6.70 18.63 6.56
C ALA A 197 -7.06 18.58 5.06
N LEU A 198 -7.56 17.45 4.55
CA LEU A 198 -8.03 17.34 3.16
C LEU A 198 -9.32 18.15 2.94
N GLU A 199 -10.26 18.11 3.88
CA GLU A 199 -11.48 18.90 3.81
C GLU A 199 -11.17 20.40 3.75
N GLU A 200 -10.27 20.89 4.62
CA GLU A 200 -9.81 22.28 4.60
C GLU A 200 -9.17 22.67 3.26
N ALA A 201 -8.31 21.80 2.70
CA ALA A 201 -7.68 22.04 1.41
C ALA A 201 -8.70 22.13 0.26
N ILE A 202 -9.67 21.22 0.22
CA ILE A 202 -10.73 21.20 -0.80
C ILE A 202 -11.60 22.46 -0.72
N VAL A 203 -11.99 22.87 0.49
CA VAL A 203 -12.79 24.08 0.69
C VAL A 203 -12.01 25.32 0.25
N GLY A 204 -10.73 25.43 0.60
CA GLY A 204 -9.88 26.54 0.17
C GLY A 204 -9.72 26.62 -1.36
N GLU A 205 -9.56 25.49 -2.04
CA GLU A 205 -9.50 25.45 -3.51
C GLU A 205 -10.83 25.87 -4.15
N TYR A 206 -11.97 25.44 -3.59
CA TYR A 206 -13.29 25.85 -4.06
C TYR A 206 -13.49 27.37 -3.97
N ASP A 207 -13.17 27.96 -2.82
CA ASP A 207 -13.30 29.41 -2.60
C ASP A 207 -12.40 30.23 -3.54
N ALA A 208 -11.17 29.74 -3.78
CA ALA A 208 -10.26 30.35 -4.74
C ALA A 208 -10.79 30.29 -6.18
N HIS A 209 -11.38 29.16 -6.58
CA HIS A 209 -11.97 28.99 -7.91
C HIS A 209 -13.20 29.88 -8.10
N ALA A 210 -14.09 29.93 -7.10
CA ALA A 210 -15.28 30.78 -7.10
C ALA A 210 -14.91 32.26 -7.21
N SER A 211 -13.92 32.71 -6.43
CA SER A 211 -13.41 34.09 -6.48
C SER A 211 -12.87 34.45 -7.86
N LYS A 212 -12.15 33.53 -8.51
CA LYS A 212 -11.60 33.74 -9.86
C LYS A 212 -12.70 33.83 -10.93
N LEU A 213 -13.73 32.99 -10.84
CA LEU A 213 -14.89 33.07 -11.74
C LEU A 213 -15.64 34.39 -11.57
N GLN A 214 -15.80 34.87 -10.34
CA GLN A 214 -16.45 36.16 -10.07
C GLN A 214 -15.63 37.34 -10.60
N GLN A 215 -14.30 37.27 -10.52
CA GLN A 215 -13.41 38.27 -11.11
C GLN A 215 -13.51 38.31 -12.66
N ILE A 216 -13.63 37.14 -13.30
CA ILE A 216 -13.83 37.05 -14.76
C ILE A 216 -15.20 37.58 -15.16
N ALA A 217 -16.26 37.24 -14.43
CA ALA A 217 -17.61 37.71 -14.72
C ALA A 217 -17.72 39.24 -14.60
N SER A 218 -17.10 39.82 -13.56
CA SER A 218 -17.08 41.28 -13.37
C SER A 218 -16.24 42.02 -14.41
N SER A 219 -15.10 41.46 -14.85
CA SER A 219 -14.29 42.07 -15.91
C SER A 219 -14.97 42.00 -17.28
N ALA A 220 -15.66 40.90 -17.58
CA ALA A 220 -16.46 40.76 -18.80
C ALA A 220 -17.65 41.74 -18.83
N ALA A 221 -18.31 41.96 -17.69
CA ALA A 221 -19.39 42.94 -17.57
C ALA A 221 -18.91 44.40 -17.71
N ALA A 222 -17.68 44.71 -17.28
CA ALA A 222 -17.11 46.05 -17.41
C ALA A 222 -16.58 46.36 -18.83
N ALA A 223 -16.41 45.34 -19.68
CA ALA A 223 -15.93 45.47 -21.05
C ALA A 223 -17.08 45.54 -22.09
N ALA A 224 -18.33 45.40 -21.66
CA ALA A 224 -19.55 45.47 -22.47
C ALA A 224 -20.26 46.83 -22.29
#